data_AF-A0A2E7LEQ0-F1
#
_entry.id   AF-A0A2E7LEQ0-F1
#
_cell.length_a   1.000
_cell.length_b   1.000
_cell.length_c   1.000
_cell.angle_alpha   90.00
_cell.angle_beta   90.00
_cell.angle_gamma   90.00
#
_symmetry.space_group_name_H-M   'P 1'
#
loop_
_entity.id
_entity.type
_entity.pdbx_description
1 polymer ?
#
loop_
_entity_poly.entity_id
_entity_poly.type
_entity_poly.pdbx_seq_one_letter_code
_entity_poly.pdbx_strand_id
1 'polypeptide(L)'
;MDQQINQPPKVRATLYLPHAVLEEARNATVHLAGFPARMTLTKLVEAALRKELLRLKETYNDGQDFPERSENLKGGRPIAA
;
A
#
# COMPACT_ATOMS: atom_id res chain seq x y z
N MET A 1 12.78 -26.00 -13.20
CA MET A 1 13.17 -24.59 -13.41
C MET A 1 12.25 -23.76 -12.55
N ASP A 2 12.58 -23.62 -11.26
CA ASP A 2 11.81 -22.78 -10.35
C ASP A 2 12.14 -21.33 -10.64
N GLN A 3 11.20 -20.63 -11.28
CA GLN A 3 11.26 -19.18 -11.39
C GLN A 3 11.03 -18.61 -10.00
N GLN A 4 12.12 -18.35 -9.29
CA GLN A 4 12.11 -17.57 -8.06
C GLN A 4 11.63 -16.17 -8.43
N ILE A 5 10.32 -15.92 -8.24
CA ILE A 5 9.69 -14.62 -8.44
C ILE A 5 10.32 -13.69 -7.41
N ASN A 6 11.32 -12.94 -7.83
CA ASN A 6 12.02 -12.01 -6.97
C ASN A 6 11.03 -10.88 -6.65
N GLN A 7 10.37 -10.95 -5.49
CA GLN A 7 9.46 -9.89 -5.09
C GLN A 7 10.27 -8.60 -4.95
N PRO A 8 9.76 -7.47 -5.48
CA PRO A 8 10.45 -6.20 -5.37
C PRO A 8 10.73 -5.90 -3.89
N PRO A 9 11.89 -5.31 -3.56
CA PRO A 9 12.26 -5.06 -2.18
C PRO A 9 11.24 -4.15 -1.50
N LYS A 10 10.86 -4.48 -0.27
CA LYS A 10 9.99 -3.62 0.54
C LYS A 10 10.77 -2.39 0.98
N VAL A 11 10.21 -1.21 0.74
CA VAL A 11 10.76 0.07 1.19
C VAL A 11 10.00 0.58 2.42
N ARG A 12 10.68 1.33 3.30
CA ARG A 12 10.03 1.98 4.44
C ARG A 12 9.31 3.25 3.97
N ALA A 13 8.03 3.38 4.31
CA ALA A 13 7.25 4.59 4.15
C ALA A 13 6.75 5.06 5.52
N THR A 14 6.74 6.38 5.74
CA THR A 14 6.16 7.02 6.94
C THR A 14 4.93 7.80 6.51
N LEU A 15 3.78 7.53 7.13
CA LEU A 15 2.50 8.17 6.83
C LEU A 15 1.87 8.65 8.13
N TYR A 16 1.15 9.76 8.08
CA TYR A 16 0.26 10.19 9.17
C TYR A 16 -1.12 9.58 8.95
N LEU A 17 -1.68 8.96 9.99
CA LEU A 17 -2.99 8.35 9.99
C LEU A 17 -3.77 8.80 11.24
N PRO A 18 -5.10 8.90 11.17
CA PRO A 18 -5.91 9.03 12.38
C PRO A 18 -5.64 7.86 13.33
N HIS A 19 -5.43 8.16 14.61
CA HIS A 19 -5.11 7.16 15.62
C HIS A 19 -6.12 6.01 15.65
N ALA A 20 -7.42 6.33 15.59
CA ALA A 20 -8.50 5.34 15.59
C ALA A 20 -8.38 4.33 14.44
N VAL A 21 -8.01 4.78 13.23
CA VAL A 21 -7.86 3.91 12.06
C VAL A 21 -6.66 2.97 12.24
N LEU A 22 -5.56 3.48 12.78
CA LEU A 22 -4.38 2.66 13.04
C LEU A 22 -4.66 1.58 14.10
N GLU A 23 -5.36 1.94 15.18
CA GLU A 23 -5.72 0.99 16.23
C GLU A 23 -6.71 -0.07 15.74
N GLU A 24 -7.70 0.30 14.94
CA GLU A 24 -8.60 -0.66 14.31
C GLU A 24 -7.84 -1.62 13.39
N ALA A 25 -6.92 -1.11 12.57
CA ALA A 25 -6.07 -1.94 11.72
C ALA A 25 -5.20 -2.91 12.54
N ARG A 26 -4.62 -2.46 13.67
CA ARG A 26 -3.87 -3.33 14.58
C ARG A 26 -4.76 -4.43 15.14
N ASN A 27 -5.94 -4.10 15.65
CA ASN A 27 -6.90 -5.06 16.18
C ASN A 27 -7.28 -6.12 15.15
N ALA A 28 -7.60 -5.70 13.92
CA ALA A 28 -7.92 -6.62 12.82
C ALA A 28 -6.74 -7.55 12.50
N THR A 29 -5.52 -7.03 12.46
CA THR A 29 -4.34 -7.85 12.17
C THR A 29 -4.05 -8.88 13.26
N VAL A 30 -4.25 -8.52 14.53
CA VAL A 30 -4.10 -9.45 15.66
C VAL A 30 -5.18 -10.54 15.59
N HIS A 31 -6.43 -10.15 15.37
CA HIS A 31 -7.55 -11.08 15.25
C HIS A 31 -7.35 -12.08 14.10
N LEU A 32 -6.73 -11.65 13.01
CA LEU A 32 -6.51 -12.45 11.79
C LEU A 32 -5.07 -12.99 11.65
N ALA A 33 -4.25 -12.95 12.71
CA ALA A 33 -2.85 -13.37 12.65
C ALA A 33 -2.68 -14.89 12.41
N GLY A 34 -3.71 -15.69 12.74
CA GLY A 34 -3.71 -17.14 12.58
C GLY A 34 -4.01 -17.64 11.16
N PHE A 35 -3.97 -18.95 10.97
CA PHE A 35 -4.43 -19.59 9.73
C PHE A 35 -5.94 -19.38 9.52
N PRO A 36 -6.42 -19.17 8.29
CA PRO A 36 -5.69 -19.17 7.01
C PRO A 36 -5.08 -17.82 6.62
N ALA A 37 -5.52 -16.72 7.22
CA ALA A 37 -5.17 -15.38 6.76
C ALA A 37 -3.68 -15.02 6.99
N ARG A 38 -3.10 -15.45 8.11
CA ARG A 38 -1.74 -15.11 8.55
C ARG A 38 -1.48 -13.60 8.38
N MET A 39 -2.42 -12.79 8.85
CA MET A 39 -2.47 -11.36 8.56
C MET A 39 -1.35 -10.61 9.30
N THR A 40 -0.81 -9.58 8.65
CA THR A 40 0.12 -8.63 9.26
C THR A 40 -0.26 -7.23 8.83
N LEU A 41 0.15 -6.21 9.57
CA LEU A 41 -0.13 -4.82 9.19
C LEU A 41 0.47 -4.48 7.81
N THR A 42 1.65 -5.02 7.48
CA THR A 42 2.24 -4.86 6.15
C THR A 42 1.37 -5.46 5.05
N LYS A 43 0.82 -6.67 5.24
CA LYS A 43 -0.07 -7.30 4.25
C LYS A 43 -1.36 -6.51 4.08
N LEU A 44 -1.94 -6.05 5.18
CA LEU A 44 -3.16 -5.25 5.16
C LEU A 44 -2.95 -3.95 4.38
N VAL A 45 -1.88 -3.20 4.70
CA VAL A 45 -1.56 -1.93 4.05
C VAL A 45 -1.24 -2.13 2.57
N GLU A 46 -0.47 -3.16 2.21
CA GLU A 46 -0.16 -3.47 0.82
C GLU A 46 -1.45 -3.79 0.02
N ALA A 47 -2.32 -4.65 0.55
CA ALA A 47 -3.57 -5.02 -0.11
C ALA A 47 -4.51 -3.81 -0.23
N ALA A 48 -4.63 -3.00 0.82
CA ALA A 48 -5.45 -1.79 0.81
C ALA A 48 -4.96 -0.76 -0.23
N LEU A 49 -3.65 -0.50 -0.29
CA LEU A 49 -3.07 0.42 -1.26
C LEU A 49 -3.24 -0.10 -2.70
N ARG A 50 -3.02 -1.39 -2.95
CA ARG A 50 -3.22 -1.98 -4.29
C ARG A 50 -4.68 -1.90 -4.73
N LYS A 51 -5.61 -2.23 -3.83
CA LYS A 51 -7.06 -2.14 -4.09
C LYS A 51 -7.47 -0.71 -4.42
N GLU A 52 -6.99 0.26 -3.64
CA GLU A 52 -7.32 1.66 -3.85
C GLU A 52 -6.69 2.21 -5.13
N LEU A 53 -5.44 1.88 -5.43
CA LEU A 53 -4.81 2.26 -6.70
C LEU A 53 -5.57 1.68 -7.90
N LEU A 54 -6.05 0.44 -7.83
CA LEU A 54 -6.89 -0.14 -8.87
C LEU A 54 -8.17 0.67 -9.07
N ARG A 55 -8.89 0.96 -7.98
CA ARG A 55 -10.10 1.80 -8.02
C ARG A 55 -9.83 3.18 -8.64
N LEU A 56 -8.69 3.79 -8.29
CA LEU A 56 -8.30 5.10 -8.83
C LEU A 56 -7.98 5.04 -10.33
N LYS A 57 -7.32 3.99 -10.81
CA LYS A 57 -7.08 3.79 -12.25
C LYS A 57 -8.40 3.65 -13.01
N GLU A 58 -9.31 2.81 -12.51
CA GLU A 58 -10.63 2.61 -13.10
C GLU A 58 -11.45 3.90 -13.13
N THR A 59 -11.37 4.71 -12.06
CA THR A 59 -12.19 5.92 -11.92
C THR A 59 -11.63 7.11 -12.69
N TYR A 60 -10.30 7.24 -12.76
CA TYR A 60 -9.64 8.49 -13.19
C TYR A 60 -8.64 8.32 -14.33
N ASN A 61 -8.40 7.10 -14.81
CA ASN A 61 -7.38 6.83 -15.82
C ASN A 61 -7.77 5.69 -16.76
N ASP A 62 -9.07 5.49 -17.02
CA ASP A 62 -9.60 4.46 -17.93
C ASP A 62 -9.08 3.04 -17.67
N GLY A 63 -8.82 2.72 -16.40
CA GLY A 63 -8.24 1.44 -15.98
C GLY A 63 -6.75 1.28 -16.30
N GLN A 64 -6.10 2.27 -16.91
CA GLN A 64 -4.68 2.24 -17.26
C GLN A 64 -3.79 2.65 -16.08
N ASP A 65 -2.50 2.35 -16.17
CA ASP A 65 -1.50 2.79 -15.20
C ASP A 65 -1.30 4.31 -15.23
N PHE A 66 -1.12 4.92 -14.05
CA PHE A 66 -0.74 6.34 -13.97
C PHE A 66 0.65 6.56 -14.59
N PRO A 67 0.88 7.70 -15.28
CA PRO A 67 2.18 7.98 -15.86
C PRO A 67 3.26 8.09 -14.79
N GLU A 68 4.50 7.75 -15.16
CA GLU A 68 5.64 7.98 -14.29
C GLU A 68 5.82 9.48 -14.04
N ARG A 69 6.18 9.83 -12.80
CA ARG A 69 6.52 11.22 -12.44
C ARG A 69 7.76 11.68 -13.20
N SER A 70 7.73 12.91 -13.71
CA SER A 70 8.87 13.53 -14.42
C SER A 70 10.06 13.83 -13.51
N GLU A 71 9.83 13.95 -12.19
CA GLU A 71 10.86 14.30 -11.21
C GLU A 71 10.84 13.36 -10.00
N ASN A 72 12.02 13.09 -9.43
CA ASN A 72 12.12 12.40 -8.16
C ASN A 72 11.67 13.32 -7.02
N LEU A 73 10.58 12.96 -6.35
CA LEU A 73 10.13 13.67 -5.16
C LEU A 73 11.21 13.61 -4.09
N LYS A 74 11.78 14.77 -3.72
CA LYS A 74 12.60 14.89 -2.51
C LYS A 74 11.68 14.67 -1.32
N GLY A 75 12.04 13.72 -0.44
CA GLY A 75 11.20 13.36 0.71
C GLY A 75 10.87 14.59 1.57
N GLY A 76 9.58 14.80 1.85
CA GLY A 76 9.12 15.70 2.91
C GLY A 76 8.05 16.73 2.55
N ARG A 77 7.84 17.09 1.28
CA ARG A 77 6.73 17.99 0.86
C ARG A 77 6.25 17.68 -0.57
N PRO A 78 4.94 17.49 -0.80
CA PRO A 78 4.37 17.46 -2.14
C PRO A 78 4.58 18.82 -2.81
N ILE A 79 4.77 18.78 -4.13
CA ILE A 79 4.81 19.94 -5.02
C ILE A 79 3.61 20.85 -4.70
N ALA A 80 3.88 22.16 -4.59
CA ALA A 80 2.98 23.23 -4.19
C ALA A 80 1.48 22.94 -4.42
N ALA A 81 0.71 22.89 -3.33
CA ALA A 81 -0.73 23.14 -3.35
C ALA A 81 -0.98 24.61 -3.00
#